data_AF-M6W462-F1
#
_entry.id   AF-M6W462-F1
#
_cell.length_a   1.000
_cell.length_b   1.000
_cell.length_c   1.000
_cell.angle_alpha   90.00
_cell.angle_beta   90.00
_cell.angle_gamma   90.00
#
_symmetry.space_group_name_H-M   'P 1'
#
loop_
_entity.id
_entity.type
_entity.pdbx_description
1 polymer ?
#
loop_
_entity_poly.entity_id
_entity_poly.type
_entity_poly.pdbx_seq_one_letter_code
_entity_poly.pdbx_strand_id
1 'polypeptide(L)'
;MKLRSTAEFVKELQRQKELLVIEEEVDPILELAEIQRRVVSKRGPAILFKNVKGSRFSVATNLYGSETRMKIAFGDDPIRFVQKIAHTIQHILPPTPAKIWALKNIAFQAFRVGLKKVNVTPVLENTLDSLHELPTIKSWPKDGGNFVTLPLVYTESPQTGKGNLGMYRIQIHGPMETGMHIQIHRGGGNHY
;
A
#
# COMPACT_ATOMS: atom_id res chain seq x y z
N MET A 1 -14.79 -12.78 -3.08
CA MET A 1 -14.53 -11.89 -4.23
C MET A 1 -13.03 -11.60 -4.29
N LYS A 2 -12.38 -11.65 -5.46
CA LYS A 2 -10.93 -11.40 -5.57
C LYS A 2 -10.72 -9.94 -5.97
N LEU A 3 -10.32 -9.09 -5.03
CA LEU A 3 -9.96 -7.69 -5.28
C LEU A 3 -8.70 -7.63 -6.16
N ARG A 4 -8.73 -6.82 -7.21
CA ARG A 4 -7.65 -6.68 -8.20
C ARG A 4 -7.07 -5.27 -8.29
N SER A 5 -7.72 -4.28 -7.67
CA SER A 5 -7.25 -2.89 -7.67
C SER A 5 -7.67 -2.16 -6.40
N THR A 6 -7.00 -1.04 -6.11
CA THR A 6 -7.39 -0.13 -5.02
C THR A 6 -8.79 0.43 -5.22
N ALA A 7 -9.20 0.70 -6.46
CA ALA A 7 -10.54 1.18 -6.78
C ALA A 7 -11.63 0.16 -6.42
N GLU A 8 -11.40 -1.13 -6.72
CA GLU A 8 -12.30 -2.21 -6.29
C GLU A 8 -12.33 -2.32 -4.76
N PHE A 9 -11.19 -2.19 -4.10
CA PHE A 9 -11.13 -2.23 -2.63
C PHE A 9 -11.94 -1.10 -2.00
N VAL A 10 -11.81 0.13 -2.49
CA VAL A 10 -12.60 1.28 -2.01
C VAL A 10 -14.10 1.04 -2.20
N LYS A 11 -14.52 0.52 -3.36
CA LYS A 11 -15.93 0.15 -3.60
C LYS A 11 -16.43 -0.92 -2.63
N GLU A 12 -15.59 -1.92 -2.34
CA GLU A 12 -15.94 -2.97 -1.39
C GLU A 12 -16.06 -2.43 0.04
N LEU A 13 -15.16 -1.53 0.46
CA LEU A 13 -15.28 -0.83 1.75
C LEU A 13 -16.60 -0.05 1.84
N GLN A 14 -17.01 0.62 0.76
CA GLN A 14 -18.30 1.31 0.71
C GLN A 14 -19.48 0.33 0.88
N ARG A 15 -19.46 -0.79 0.15
CA ARG A 15 -20.50 -1.83 0.25
C ARG A 15 -20.61 -2.41 1.66
N GLN A 16 -19.49 -2.54 2.35
CA GLN A 16 -19.39 -3.09 3.70
C GLN A 16 -19.58 -2.03 4.81
N LYS A 17 -19.94 -0.78 4.46
CA LYS A 17 -20.09 0.35 5.39
C LYS A 17 -18.82 0.67 6.19
N GLU A 18 -17.65 0.37 5.63
CA GLU A 18 -16.32 0.64 6.17
C GLU A 18 -15.64 1.84 5.50
N LEU A 19 -16.41 2.66 4.77
CA LEU A 19 -15.95 3.87 4.09
C LEU A 19 -16.84 5.06 4.44
N LEU A 20 -16.22 6.13 4.91
CA LEU A 20 -16.80 7.48 4.97
C LEU A 20 -16.43 8.24 3.70
N VAL A 21 -17.41 8.82 3.03
CA VAL A 21 -17.18 9.70 1.87
C VAL A 21 -17.37 11.14 2.33
N ILE A 22 -16.42 12.00 1.99
CA ILE A 22 -16.47 13.45 2.23
C ILE A 22 -16.49 14.12 0.87
N GLU A 23 -17.55 14.87 0.59
CA GLU A 23 -17.79 15.53 -0.70
C GLU A 23 -17.37 17.00 -0.69
N GLU A 24 -17.36 17.61 0.49
CA GLU A 24 -16.88 18.95 0.75
C GLU A 24 -15.42 19.11 0.32
N GLU A 25 -15.06 20.31 -0.14
CA GLU A 25 -13.67 20.63 -0.45
C GLU A 25 -12.84 20.60 0.83
N VAL A 26 -11.72 19.87 0.79
CA VAL A 26 -10.77 19.77 1.91
C VAL A 26 -9.38 20.22 1.47
N ASP A 27 -8.73 21.02 2.30
CA ASP A 27 -7.36 21.46 2.07
C ASP A 27 -6.37 20.31 2.38
N PRO A 28 -5.50 19.91 1.42
CA PRO A 28 -4.50 18.89 1.68
C PRO A 28 -3.40 19.36 2.66
N ILE A 29 -3.33 20.65 2.95
CA ILE A 29 -2.42 21.26 3.91
C ILE A 29 -3.08 21.24 5.29
N LEU A 30 -2.64 20.30 6.13
CA LEU A 30 -3.04 20.11 7.54
C LEU A 30 -4.48 19.64 7.77
N GLU A 31 -5.47 20.19 7.06
CA GLU A 31 -6.89 19.91 7.28
C GLU A 31 -7.23 18.45 7.01
N LEU A 32 -6.90 17.93 5.82
CA LEU A 32 -7.12 16.52 5.47
C LEU A 32 -6.51 15.58 6.51
N ALA A 33 -5.29 15.89 6.96
CA ALA A 33 -4.58 15.12 7.96
C ALA A 33 -5.22 15.21 9.36
N GLU A 34 -5.77 16.36 9.74
CA GLU A 34 -6.53 16.54 10.98
C GLU A 34 -7.81 15.71 10.98
N ILE A 35 -8.59 15.75 9.90
CA ILE A 35 -9.80 14.94 9.73
C ILE A 35 -9.44 13.46 9.85
N GLN A 36 -8.43 13.01 9.09
CA GLN A 36 -7.94 11.64 9.15
C GLN A 36 -7.54 11.24 10.58
N ARG A 37 -6.77 12.08 11.29
CA ARG A 37 -6.33 11.78 12.66
C ARG A 37 -7.50 11.63 13.63
N ARG A 38 -8.52 12.49 13.55
CA ARG A 38 -9.72 12.38 14.41
C ARG A 38 -10.54 11.13 14.14
N VAL A 39 -10.64 10.73 12.88
CA VAL A 39 -11.35 9.49 12.51
C VAL A 39 -10.55 8.28 13.00
N VAL A 40 -9.24 8.26 12.78
CA VAL A 40 -8.35 7.17 13.23
C VAL A 40 -8.32 7.05 14.75
N SER A 41 -8.26 8.15 15.50
CA SER A 41 -8.25 8.11 16.97
C SER A 41 -9.52 7.51 17.57
N LYS A 42 -10.65 7.63 16.85
CA LYS A 42 -11.94 7.01 17.19
C LYS A 42 -12.12 5.61 16.58
N ARG A 43 -11.07 5.02 16.01
CA ARG A 43 -11.10 3.74 15.28
C ARG A 43 -12.14 3.71 14.15
N GLY A 44 -12.33 4.85 13.49
CA GLY A 44 -13.33 5.03 12.45
C GLY A 44 -13.03 4.32 11.12
N PRO A 45 -13.93 4.50 10.14
CA PRO A 45 -13.84 3.87 8.81
C PRO A 45 -12.67 4.41 7.98
N ALA A 46 -12.41 3.78 6.83
CA ALA A 46 -11.61 4.43 5.79
C ALA A 46 -12.30 5.72 5.31
N ILE A 47 -11.55 6.65 4.73
CA ILE A 47 -12.10 7.93 4.26
C ILE A 47 -11.77 8.11 2.79
N LEU A 48 -12.77 8.51 1.99
CA LEU A 48 -12.59 8.97 0.63
C LEU A 48 -12.97 10.45 0.54
N PHE A 49 -11.95 11.30 0.39
CA PHE A 49 -12.10 12.72 0.10
C PHE A 49 -12.30 12.88 -1.41
N LYS A 50 -13.50 13.27 -1.83
CA LYS A 50 -13.84 13.40 -3.25
C LYS A 50 -13.26 14.66 -3.87
N ASN A 51 -13.27 15.75 -3.12
CA ASN A 51 -12.79 17.07 -3.56
C ASN A 51 -11.62 17.54 -2.68
N VAL A 52 -10.41 17.46 -3.21
CA VAL A 52 -9.21 17.95 -2.52
C VAL A 52 -8.69 19.17 -3.28
N LYS A 53 -8.58 20.29 -2.56
CA LYS A 53 -8.21 21.57 -3.14
C LYS A 53 -6.93 21.47 -3.96
N GLY A 54 -6.99 21.93 -5.21
CA GLY A 54 -5.85 21.94 -6.13
C GLY A 54 -5.46 20.58 -6.71
N SER A 55 -6.25 19.52 -6.50
CA SER A 55 -6.01 18.18 -7.05
C SER A 55 -7.21 17.70 -7.88
N ARG A 56 -6.96 17.15 -9.06
CA ARG A 56 -8.00 16.46 -9.86
C ARG A 56 -8.31 15.05 -9.35
N PHE A 57 -7.49 14.55 -8.43
CA PHE A 57 -7.62 13.21 -7.87
C PHE A 57 -8.32 13.25 -6.51
N SER A 58 -9.25 12.32 -6.30
CA SER A 58 -9.76 12.00 -4.96
C SER A 58 -8.69 11.30 -4.11
N VAL A 59 -8.75 11.49 -2.80
CA VAL A 59 -7.79 10.91 -1.85
C VAL A 59 -8.46 9.90 -0.95
N ALA A 60 -7.97 8.66 -0.97
CA ALA A 60 -8.40 7.62 -0.04
C ALA A 60 -7.38 7.45 1.09
N THR A 61 -7.83 7.55 2.33
CA THR A 61 -6.99 7.40 3.53
C THR A 61 -7.56 6.36 4.47
N ASN A 62 -6.74 5.95 5.45
CA ASN A 62 -7.15 4.99 6.48
C ASN A 62 -7.64 3.62 5.96
N LEU A 63 -7.29 3.29 4.70
CA LEU A 63 -7.71 2.08 3.99
C LEU A 63 -7.39 0.80 4.75
N TYR A 64 -6.25 0.78 5.44
CA TYR A 64 -5.73 -0.39 6.15
C TYR A 64 -5.74 -0.22 7.68
N GLY A 65 -6.46 0.78 8.20
CA GLY A 65 -6.41 1.14 9.63
C GLY A 65 -7.26 0.29 10.58
N SER A 66 -7.78 -0.87 10.14
CA SER A 66 -8.47 -1.81 11.03
C SER A 66 -8.27 -3.26 10.58
N GLU A 67 -8.38 -4.19 11.52
CA GLU A 67 -8.33 -5.63 11.24
C GLU A 67 -9.47 -6.06 10.30
N THR A 68 -10.67 -5.50 10.47
CA THR A 68 -11.81 -5.73 9.58
C THR A 68 -11.47 -5.36 8.14
N ARG A 69 -10.91 -4.16 7.91
CA ARG A 69 -10.51 -3.72 6.56
C ARG A 69 -9.37 -4.56 6.00
N MET A 70 -8.49 -5.08 6.85
CA MET A 70 -7.46 -6.02 6.42
C MET A 70 -8.03 -7.36 5.97
N LYS A 71 -9.02 -7.89 6.69
CA LYS A 71 -9.75 -9.09 6.27
C LYS A 71 -10.53 -8.86 4.98
N ILE A 72 -11.11 -7.68 4.78
CA ILE A 72 -11.77 -7.33 3.50
C ILE A 72 -10.74 -7.29 2.35
N ALA A 73 -9.58 -6.66 2.56
CA ALA A 73 -8.54 -6.51 1.54
C ALA A 73 -7.91 -7.84 1.11
N PHE A 74 -7.56 -8.67 2.10
CA PHE A 74 -6.69 -9.83 1.89
C PHE A 74 -7.37 -11.17 2.14
N GLY A 75 -8.55 -11.18 2.76
CA GLY A 75 -9.17 -12.40 3.29
C GLY A 75 -8.40 -12.95 4.49
N ASP A 76 -8.83 -14.12 4.96
CA ASP A 76 -8.13 -14.84 6.04
C ASP A 76 -6.94 -15.67 5.53
N ASP A 77 -6.87 -15.92 4.22
CA ASP A 77 -5.93 -16.87 3.63
C ASP A 77 -4.45 -16.46 3.77
N PRO A 78 -4.03 -15.21 3.51
CA PRO A 78 -2.61 -14.84 3.59
C PRO A 78 -2.07 -14.88 5.01
N ILE A 79 -2.87 -14.47 6.00
CA ILE A 79 -2.51 -14.52 7.41
C ILE A 79 -2.34 -15.98 7.84
N ARG A 80 -3.31 -16.84 7.51
CA ARG A 80 -3.24 -18.28 7.78
C ARG A 80 -2.07 -18.93 7.06
N PHE A 81 -1.75 -18.50 5.83
CA PHE A 81 -0.63 -19.03 5.06
C PHE A 81 0.72 -18.70 5.73
N VAL A 82 0.94 -17.45 6.12
CA VAL A 82 2.16 -17.04 6.83
C VAL A 82 2.29 -17.75 8.18
N GLN A 83 1.20 -17.83 8.95
CA GLN A 83 1.16 -18.58 10.20
C GLN A 83 1.50 -20.05 9.99
N LYS A 84 0.94 -20.68 8.95
CA LYS A 84 1.21 -22.07 8.60
C LYS A 84 2.68 -22.28 8.22
N ILE A 85 3.30 -21.37 7.46
CA ILE A 85 4.73 -21.43 7.13
C ILE A 85 5.57 -21.33 8.42
N ALA A 86 5.34 -20.32 9.24
CA ALA A 86 6.09 -20.10 10.47
C ALA A 86 5.99 -21.31 11.43
N HIS A 87 4.77 -21.82 11.64
CA HIS A 87 4.53 -23.02 12.42
C HIS A 87 5.26 -24.25 11.85
N THR A 88 5.21 -24.44 10.52
CA THR A 88 5.90 -25.56 9.88
C THR A 88 7.41 -25.48 10.05
N ILE A 89 8.01 -24.29 9.89
CA ILE A 89 9.46 -24.07 10.08
C ILE A 89 9.86 -24.37 11.54
N GLN A 90 9.09 -23.87 12.51
CA GLN A 90 9.39 -24.05 13.93
C GLN A 90 9.23 -25.51 14.38
N HIS A 91 8.42 -26.31 13.70
CA HIS A 91 8.10 -27.69 14.13
C HIS A 91 8.61 -28.73 13.14
N ILE A 92 9.49 -28.35 12.20
CA ILE A 92 9.99 -29.26 11.17
C ILE A 92 10.87 -30.39 11.73
N LEU A 93 11.44 -30.20 12.92
CA LEU A 93 12.28 -31.17 13.60
C LEU A 93 11.52 -31.90 14.73
N PRO A 94 11.68 -33.23 14.87
CA PRO A 94 12.23 -34.15 13.87
C PRO A 94 11.33 -34.24 12.62
N PRO A 95 11.91 -34.48 11.42
CA PRO A 95 11.16 -34.55 10.18
C PRO A 95 10.40 -35.87 10.10
N THR A 96 9.08 -35.82 10.32
CA THR A 96 8.20 -36.98 10.13
C THR A 96 7.60 -36.97 8.71
N PRO A 97 7.19 -38.13 8.16
CA PRO A 97 6.58 -38.20 6.83
C PRO A 97 5.38 -37.25 6.65
N ALA A 98 4.57 -37.09 7.71
CA ALA A 98 3.45 -36.14 7.72
C ALA A 98 3.89 -34.67 7.58
N LYS A 99 4.97 -34.27 8.26
CA LYS A 99 5.55 -32.92 8.17
C LYS A 99 6.15 -32.65 6.78
N ILE A 100 6.77 -33.65 6.17
CA ILE A 100 7.31 -33.55 4.80
C ILE A 100 6.17 -33.40 3.78
N TRP A 101 5.06 -34.14 3.96
CA TRP A 101 3.90 -33.99 3.09
C TRP A 101 3.24 -32.62 3.22
N ALA A 102 3.22 -32.04 4.43
CA ALA A 102 2.73 -30.67 4.65
C ALA A 102 3.57 -29.61 3.89
N LEU A 103 4.89 -29.82 3.74
CA LEU A 103 5.76 -28.94 2.94
C LEU A 103 5.38 -28.96 1.45
N LYS A 104 4.97 -30.10 0.90
CA LYS A 104 4.50 -30.18 -0.50
C LYS A 104 3.31 -29.26 -0.75
N ASN A 105 2.37 -29.20 0.20
CA ASN A 105 1.20 -28.32 0.10
C ASN A 105 1.60 -26.83 0.17
N ILE A 106 2.58 -26.48 1.01
CA ILE A 106 3.13 -25.12 1.09
C ILE A 106 3.84 -24.76 -0.23
N ALA A 107 4.67 -25.66 -0.76
CA ALA A 107 5.38 -25.47 -2.01
C ALA A 107 4.42 -25.23 -3.19
N PHE A 108 3.32 -25.98 -3.27
CA PHE A 108 2.30 -25.77 -4.30
C PHE A 108 1.59 -24.42 -4.18
N GLN A 109 1.31 -23.96 -2.95
CA GLN A 109 0.75 -22.63 -2.73
C GLN A 109 1.76 -21.53 -3.06
N ALA A 110 3.04 -21.70 -2.73
CA ALA A 110 4.12 -20.79 -3.10
C ALA A 110 4.28 -20.67 -4.62
N PHE A 111 4.09 -21.76 -5.38
CA PHE A 111 4.12 -21.74 -6.84
C PHE A 111 3.02 -20.86 -7.46
N ARG A 112 1.92 -20.61 -6.74
CA ARG A 112 0.85 -19.69 -7.18
C ARG A 112 1.17 -18.22 -6.90
N VAL A 113 2.26 -17.93 -6.18
CA VAL A 113 2.72 -16.58 -5.90
C VAL A 113 3.73 -16.18 -6.96
N GLY A 114 3.46 -15.06 -7.64
CA GLY A 114 4.36 -14.55 -8.68
C GLY A 114 3.77 -13.38 -9.43
N LEU A 115 4.62 -12.72 -10.22
CA LEU A 115 4.21 -11.64 -11.10
C LEU A 115 3.67 -12.21 -12.41
N LYS A 116 2.56 -11.65 -12.89
CA LYS A 116 2.02 -11.93 -14.22
C LYS A 116 2.35 -10.75 -15.13
N LYS A 117 3.05 -10.99 -16.24
CA LYS A 117 3.22 -9.98 -17.29
C LYS A 117 1.89 -9.72 -17.99
N VAL A 118 1.57 -8.44 -18.19
CA VAL A 118 0.35 -7.99 -18.86
C VAL A 118 0.73 -6.90 -19.87
N ASN A 119 0.07 -6.89 -21.03
CA ASN A 119 0.39 -5.98 -22.14
C ASN A 119 -0.40 -4.66 -22.11
N VAL A 120 -1.50 -4.62 -21.34
CA VAL A 120 -2.34 -3.42 -21.17
C VAL A 120 -2.45 -3.16 -19.68
N THR A 121 -2.05 -1.95 -19.27
CA THR A 121 -2.05 -1.55 -17.85
C THR A 121 -2.73 -0.20 -17.67
N PRO A 122 -3.82 -0.12 -16.90
CA PRO A 122 -4.53 1.16 -16.67
C PRO A 122 -3.66 2.27 -16.08
N VAL A 123 -2.56 1.91 -15.39
CA VAL A 123 -1.61 2.89 -14.82
C VAL A 123 -0.91 3.74 -15.88
N LEU A 124 -0.87 3.30 -17.14
CA LEU A 124 -0.23 4.02 -18.26
C LEU A 124 -1.23 4.85 -19.08
N GLU A 125 -2.51 4.87 -18.71
CA GLU A 125 -3.54 5.61 -19.46
C GLU A 125 -3.46 7.13 -19.27
N ASN A 126 -2.72 7.60 -18.26
CA ASN A 126 -2.61 9.00 -17.91
C ASN A 126 -1.16 9.41 -17.71
N THR A 127 -0.84 10.64 -18.08
CA THR A 127 0.44 11.30 -17.82
C THR A 127 0.24 12.49 -16.86
N LEU A 128 1.31 12.82 -16.14
CA LEU A 128 1.40 14.01 -15.31
C LEU A 128 2.51 14.88 -15.87
N ASP A 129 2.23 16.16 -16.07
CA ASP A 129 3.23 17.15 -16.48
C ASP A 129 3.98 17.69 -15.25
N SER A 130 3.34 17.63 -14.09
CA SER A 130 3.92 18.06 -12.81
C SER A 130 3.47 17.19 -11.65
N LEU A 131 4.41 16.92 -10.74
CA LEU A 131 4.14 16.27 -9.45
C LEU A 131 3.20 17.07 -8.54
N HIS A 132 3.03 18.37 -8.79
CA HIS A 132 2.06 19.20 -8.07
C HIS A 132 0.61 18.89 -8.43
N GLU A 133 0.35 18.15 -9.52
CA GLU A 133 -0.98 17.67 -9.86
C GLU A 133 -1.45 16.52 -8.96
N LEU A 134 -0.52 15.84 -8.28
CA LEU A 134 -0.85 14.82 -7.30
C LEU A 134 -1.43 15.46 -6.04
N PRO A 135 -2.31 14.75 -5.31
CA PRO A 135 -2.76 15.19 -4.00
C PRO A 135 -1.62 15.03 -2.98
N THR A 136 -0.76 16.04 -2.90
CA THR A 136 0.36 16.06 -1.96
C THR A 136 -0.13 16.52 -0.58
N ILE A 137 0.24 15.80 0.49
CA ILE A 137 -0.29 16.07 1.84
C ILE A 137 0.80 16.69 2.70
N LYS A 138 0.49 17.79 3.39
CA LYS A 138 1.27 18.27 4.53
C LYS A 138 0.59 17.85 5.82
N SER A 139 1.16 16.88 6.52
CA SER A 139 0.48 16.26 7.67
C SER A 139 0.62 17.05 8.96
N TRP A 140 1.74 17.74 9.14
CA TRP A 140 2.05 18.51 10.35
C TRP A 140 2.54 19.93 10.03
N PRO A 141 2.31 20.91 10.93
CA PRO A 141 2.73 22.30 10.69
C PRO A 141 4.24 22.43 10.43
N LYS A 142 5.03 21.60 11.13
CA LYS A 142 6.50 21.56 11.06
C LYS A 142 7.06 20.58 10.01
N ASP A 143 6.22 19.94 9.20
CA ASP A 143 6.71 19.15 8.06
C ASP A 143 7.46 20.07 7.09
N GLY A 144 8.64 19.64 6.62
CA GLY A 144 9.49 20.41 5.71
C GLY A 144 8.94 20.56 4.28
N GLY A 145 7.77 20.00 3.99
CA GLY A 145 7.13 20.08 2.68
C GLY A 145 5.91 19.17 2.57
N ASN A 146 5.44 18.99 1.35
CA ASN A 146 4.34 18.07 1.04
C ASN A 146 4.90 16.70 0.68
N PHE A 147 4.14 15.65 0.99
CA PHE A 147 4.61 14.28 0.82
C PHE A 147 3.58 13.39 0.12
N VAL A 148 4.10 12.41 -0.61
CA VAL A 148 3.40 11.17 -0.92
C VAL A 148 3.69 10.18 0.21
N THR A 149 2.64 9.76 0.92
CA THR A 149 2.78 9.09 2.22
C THR A 149 2.79 7.56 2.14
N LEU A 150 2.18 6.98 1.12
CA LEU A 150 2.12 5.52 0.92
C LEU A 150 2.49 5.10 -0.51
N PRO A 151 3.64 5.53 -1.07
CA PRO A 151 4.05 5.08 -2.39
C PRO A 151 4.67 3.68 -2.31
N LEU A 152 4.51 2.91 -3.39
CA LEU A 152 5.27 1.69 -3.63
C LEU A 152 6.38 2.03 -4.62
N VAL A 153 7.63 2.05 -4.14
CA VAL A 153 8.81 2.36 -4.93
C VAL A 153 9.46 1.08 -5.38
N TYR A 154 9.52 0.91 -6.69
CA TYR A 154 10.21 -0.19 -7.33
C TYR A 154 11.65 0.21 -7.69
N THR A 155 12.59 -0.68 -7.47
CA THR A 155 14.02 -0.51 -7.79
C THR A 155 14.59 -1.82 -8.30
N GLU A 156 15.57 -1.78 -9.20
CA GLU A 156 16.26 -2.97 -9.71
C GLU A 156 17.78 -2.80 -9.54
N SER A 157 18.44 -3.87 -9.10
CA SER A 157 19.91 -3.90 -9.06
C SER A 157 20.46 -3.86 -10.49
N PRO A 158 21.34 -2.91 -10.84
CA PRO A 158 21.92 -2.83 -12.18
C PRO A 158 22.87 -4.01 -12.49
N GLN A 159 23.44 -4.67 -11.48
CA GLN A 159 24.35 -5.81 -11.66
C GLN A 159 23.60 -7.14 -11.78
N THR A 160 22.51 -7.34 -11.04
CA THR A 160 21.84 -8.64 -10.92
C THR A 160 20.44 -8.68 -11.51
N GLY A 161 19.86 -7.53 -11.85
CA GLY A 161 18.46 -7.41 -12.29
C GLY A 161 17.43 -7.76 -11.22
N LYS A 162 17.86 -7.97 -9.95
CA LYS A 162 16.93 -8.30 -8.86
C LYS A 162 16.12 -7.07 -8.47
N GLY A 163 14.80 -7.21 -8.49
CA GLY A 163 13.85 -6.18 -8.08
C GLY A 163 13.64 -6.10 -6.57
N ASN A 164 13.34 -4.90 -6.09
CA ASN A 164 12.85 -4.62 -4.74
C ASN A 164 11.67 -3.66 -4.81
N LEU A 165 10.61 -3.95 -4.06
CA LEU A 165 9.44 -3.09 -3.90
C LEU A 165 9.37 -2.66 -2.43
N GLY A 166 9.59 -1.38 -2.17
CA GLY A 166 9.60 -0.81 -0.83
C GLY A 166 8.60 0.33 -0.68
N MET A 167 8.25 0.63 0.56
CA MET A 167 7.45 1.79 0.90
C MET A 167 8.37 2.84 1.54
N TYR A 168 8.56 3.96 0.85
CA TYR A 168 9.43 5.06 1.30
C TYR A 168 8.66 6.36 1.18
N ARG A 169 8.63 7.19 2.22
CA ARG A 169 7.97 8.50 2.14
C ARG A 169 8.73 9.36 1.11
N ILE A 170 7.98 9.98 0.19
CA ILE A 170 8.55 10.82 -0.87
C ILE A 170 8.16 12.28 -0.61
N GLN A 171 9.14 13.15 -0.44
CA GLN A 171 8.96 14.60 -0.33
C GLN A 171 8.95 15.22 -1.72
N ILE A 172 8.00 16.12 -2.00
CA ILE A 172 7.99 16.87 -3.26
C ILE A 172 8.75 18.18 -3.05
N HIS A 173 9.80 18.40 -3.85
CA HIS A 173 10.61 19.64 -3.83
C HIS A 173 10.27 20.57 -5.00
N GLY A 174 9.80 20.03 -6.12
CA GLY A 174 9.42 20.80 -7.29
C GLY A 174 8.53 19.99 -8.26
N PRO A 175 8.25 20.54 -9.45
CA PRO A 175 7.33 19.92 -10.42
C PRO A 175 7.83 18.58 -10.96
N MET A 176 9.14 18.33 -10.95
CA MET A 176 9.75 17.06 -11.40
C MET A 176 10.83 16.54 -10.43
N GLU A 177 10.86 17.05 -9.20
CA GLU A 177 11.91 16.75 -8.23
C GLU A 177 11.34 16.24 -6.92
N THR A 178 11.91 15.14 -6.41
CA THR A 178 11.52 14.55 -5.13
C THR A 178 12.72 14.19 -4.26
N GLY A 179 12.51 14.28 -2.96
CA GLY A 179 13.42 13.77 -1.95
C GLY A 179 12.92 12.42 -1.45
N MET A 180 13.80 11.43 -1.43
CA MET A 180 13.48 10.09 -0.90
C MET A 180 14.61 9.64 0.02
N HIS A 181 14.24 9.24 1.24
CA HIS A 181 15.18 8.71 2.21
C HIS A 181 15.03 7.17 2.27
N ILE A 182 16.06 6.47 1.77
CA ILE A 182 16.17 5.02 1.86
C ILE A 182 17.21 4.67 2.93
N GLN A 183 16.79 3.96 3.98
CA GLN A 183 17.73 3.43 4.97
C GLN A 183 18.64 2.37 4.33
N ILE A 184 19.93 2.40 4.66
CA ILE A 184 20.98 1.55 4.06
C ILE A 184 20.65 0.05 4.15
N HIS A 185 20.03 -0.39 5.25
CA HIS A 185 19.66 -1.80 5.45
C HIS A 185 18.39 -2.26 4.72
N ARG A 186 17.71 -1.37 3.98
CA ARG A 186 16.51 -1.72 3.20
C ARG A 186 16.92 -2.14 1.80
N GLY A 187 16.15 -3.04 1.16
CA GLY A 187 16.50 -3.64 -0.14
C GLY A 187 16.93 -2.62 -1.21
N GLY A 188 16.18 -1.52 -1.40
CA GLY A 188 16.51 -0.47 -2.36
C GLY A 188 17.82 0.27 -2.06
N GLY A 189 18.32 0.22 -0.82
CA GLY A 189 19.62 0.77 -0.42
C GLY A 189 20.81 -0.08 -0.87
N ASN A 190 20.59 -1.15 -1.63
CA ASN A 190 21.66 -1.89 -2.31
C ASN A 190 21.54 -1.80 -3.84
N HIS A 191 20.60 -0.98 -4.34
CA HIS A 191 20.28 -0.86 -5.77
C HIS A 191 20.69 0.50 -6.37
N TYR A 192 21.46 1.31 -5.64
CA TYR A 192 22.07 2.53 -6.15
C TYR A 192 23.47 2.28 -6.72
#